data_AF-A9BHS6-F1
#
_entry.id   AF-A9BHS6-F1
#
_cell.length_a   1.000
_cell.length_b   1.000
_cell.length_c   1.000
_cell.angle_alpha   90.00
_cell.angle_beta   90.00
_cell.angle_gamma   90.00
#
_symmetry.space_group_name_H-M   'P 1'
#
loop_
_entity.id
_entity.type
_entity.pdbx_description
1 polymer ?
#
loop_
_entity_poly.entity_id
_entity_poly.type
_entity_poly.pdbx_seq_one_letter_code
_entity_poly.pdbx_strand_id
1 'polypeptide(L)'
;MKIFLHVCCAPDLTVSYRKLVEQGFEPVVFFYNPNIYPLQEYSKRFEEVKKLRDIWGFQLYVGDYEPDKFLERIKGKEHSPNRCYECMKLRLEKTKSEAKRMNFSIYSTTLLASPRKSHDDILEITDNLDMEENPSFKYVNFRSNNGVHMAAQICKTYNIYRQNYCGCSFSLEESKRYEEESKQKNYKSLVEILGEELTQKYFKYYKKDLLRIPQDIPAKFLEKVGLQFFKYLKPQIILIKKEIAQDFNIFTSSRYKIDNWKGKVILW
;
A
#
# COMPACT_ATOMS: atom_id res chain seq x y z
N MET A 1 8.02 14.93 -24.89
CA MET A 1 9.42 14.83 -24.41
C MET A 1 9.57 13.57 -23.56
N LYS A 2 10.63 12.78 -23.77
CA LYS A 2 10.85 11.54 -23.00
C LYS A 2 11.32 11.85 -21.58
N ILE A 3 10.82 11.08 -20.60
CA ILE A 3 11.21 11.20 -19.19
C ILE A 3 11.56 9.82 -18.63
N PHE A 4 12.71 9.70 -17.97
CA PHE A 4 13.10 8.44 -17.33
C PHE A 4 12.44 8.32 -15.96
N LEU A 5 11.51 7.37 -15.81
CA LEU A 5 10.68 7.26 -14.61
C LEU A 5 11.07 6.04 -13.79
N HIS A 6 11.67 6.26 -12.62
CA HIS A 6 11.85 5.21 -11.64
C HIS A 6 10.52 4.72 -11.07
N VAL A 7 10.36 3.40 -10.98
CA VAL A 7 9.17 2.72 -10.45
C VAL A 7 9.56 1.74 -9.35
N CYS A 8 8.90 1.90 -8.20
CA CYS A 8 9.04 0.98 -7.07
C CYS A 8 7.97 -0.12 -6.99
N CYS A 9 6.79 0.10 -7.60
CA CYS A 9 5.66 -0.83 -7.65
C CYS A 9 4.58 -0.37 -8.65
N ALA A 10 3.70 -1.28 -9.07
CA ALA A 10 2.62 -0.97 -9.99
C ALA A 10 1.59 0.04 -9.46
N PRO A 11 1.12 -0.01 -8.18
CA PRO A 11 0.18 0.99 -7.67
C PRO A 11 0.70 2.43 -7.78
N ASP A 12 1.95 2.69 -7.43
CA ASP A 12 2.54 4.03 -7.51
C ASP A 12 2.75 4.45 -8.98
N LEU A 13 3.10 3.51 -9.86
CA LEU A 13 3.20 3.77 -11.30
C LEU A 13 1.87 4.23 -11.90
N THR A 14 0.73 3.74 -11.41
CA THR A 14 -0.56 4.03 -12.05
C THR A 14 -0.83 5.52 -12.23
N VAL A 15 -0.85 6.27 -11.13
CA VAL A 15 -1.13 7.71 -11.14
C VAL A 15 0.06 8.51 -11.68
N SER A 16 1.30 8.07 -11.42
CA SER A 16 2.49 8.75 -11.93
C SER A 16 2.55 8.75 -13.44
N TYR A 17 2.33 7.59 -14.07
CA TYR A 17 2.32 7.45 -15.52
C TYR A 17 1.23 8.31 -16.15
N ARG A 18 -0.02 8.18 -15.65
CA ARG A 18 -1.18 8.95 -16.14
C ARG A 18 -0.93 10.45 -16.10
N LYS A 19 -0.47 10.98 -14.96
CA LYS A 19 -0.22 12.41 -14.81
C LYS A 19 0.92 12.93 -15.66
N LEU A 20 1.97 12.13 -15.88
CA LEU A 20 3.07 12.52 -16.76
C LEU A 20 2.61 12.57 -18.23
N VAL A 21 1.82 11.59 -18.68
CA VAL A 21 1.23 11.59 -20.02
C VAL A 21 0.29 12.78 -20.21
N GLU A 22 -0.56 13.08 -19.22
CA GLU A 22 -1.46 14.25 -19.25
C GLU A 22 -0.71 15.59 -19.30
N GLN A 23 0.54 15.63 -18.83
CA GLN A 23 1.43 16.79 -18.93
C GLN A 23 2.28 16.81 -20.22
N GLY A 24 2.06 15.87 -21.16
CA GLY A 24 2.77 15.82 -22.45
C GLY A 24 4.14 15.12 -22.40
N PHE A 25 4.46 14.42 -21.32
CA PHE A 25 5.66 13.58 -21.25
C PHE A 25 5.40 12.19 -21.83
N GLU A 26 6.47 11.55 -22.28
CA GLU A 26 6.50 10.14 -22.69
C GLU A 26 7.35 9.36 -21.67
N PRO A 27 6.73 8.74 -20.65
CA PRO A 27 7.49 8.04 -19.62
C PRO A 27 8.13 6.77 -20.15
N VAL A 28 9.44 6.66 -19.98
CA VAL A 28 10.20 5.43 -20.11
C VAL A 28 10.41 4.86 -18.72
N VAL A 29 9.81 3.70 -18.47
CA VAL A 29 9.71 3.12 -17.13
C VAL A 29 10.96 2.35 -16.77
N PHE A 30 11.49 2.59 -15.57
CA PHE A 30 12.61 1.86 -14.98
C PHE A 30 12.19 1.24 -13.65
N PHE A 31 11.96 -0.07 -13.64
CA PHE A 31 11.65 -0.80 -12.41
C PHE A 31 12.95 -1.10 -11.66
N TYR A 32 13.15 -0.44 -10.53
CA TYR A 32 14.30 -0.69 -9.66
C TYR A 32 13.91 -0.48 -8.20
N ASN A 33 13.94 -1.57 -7.45
CA ASN A 33 13.60 -1.52 -6.04
C ASN A 33 14.34 -2.65 -5.30
N PRO A 34 15.62 -2.44 -4.96
CA PRO A 34 16.49 -3.50 -4.43
C PRO A 34 16.06 -3.96 -3.03
N ASN A 35 15.28 -3.14 -2.31
CA ASN A 35 14.90 -3.47 -0.94
C ASN A 35 13.70 -4.40 -0.81
N ILE A 36 13.02 -4.77 -1.92
CA ILE A 36 11.82 -5.59 -1.81
C ILE A 36 12.22 -6.95 -1.24
N TYR A 37 11.56 -7.36 -0.17
CA TYR A 37 11.79 -8.60 0.53
C TYR A 37 10.45 -9.16 1.01
N PRO A 38 10.18 -10.46 0.83
CA PRO A 38 11.09 -11.46 0.26
C PRO A 38 11.09 -11.45 -1.28
N LEU A 39 11.90 -12.30 -1.91
CA LEU A 39 12.00 -12.42 -3.37
C LEU A 39 10.65 -12.67 -4.06
N GLN A 40 9.73 -13.38 -3.39
CA GLN A 40 8.38 -13.61 -3.91
C GLN A 40 7.61 -12.29 -4.03
N GLU A 41 7.78 -11.35 -3.10
CA GLU A 41 7.18 -10.02 -3.21
C GLU A 41 7.80 -9.23 -4.37
N TYR A 42 9.11 -9.31 -4.56
CA TYR A 42 9.79 -8.65 -5.67
C TYR A 42 9.21 -9.13 -7.00
N SER A 43 9.16 -10.45 -7.18
CA SER A 43 8.63 -11.10 -8.37
C SER A 43 7.18 -10.67 -8.62
N LYS A 44 6.34 -10.71 -7.58
CA LYS A 44 4.94 -10.29 -7.66
C LYS A 44 4.79 -8.82 -8.07
N ARG A 45 5.52 -7.90 -7.43
CA ARG A 45 5.45 -6.46 -7.77
C ARG A 45 5.94 -6.19 -9.18
N PHE A 46 6.94 -6.92 -9.65
CA PHE A 46 7.46 -6.81 -11.00
C PHE A 46 6.46 -7.30 -12.05
N GLU A 47 5.81 -8.44 -11.82
CA GLU A 47 4.77 -8.95 -12.72
C GLU A 47 3.58 -8.00 -12.86
N GLU A 48 3.19 -7.28 -11.79
CA GLU A 48 2.16 -6.24 -11.90
C GLU A 48 2.60 -5.03 -12.74
N VAL A 49 3.89 -4.68 -12.72
CA VAL A 49 4.42 -3.62 -13.59
C VAL A 49 4.44 -4.09 -15.05
N LYS A 50 4.82 -5.35 -15.32
CA LYS A 50 4.71 -5.95 -16.66
C LYS A 50 3.28 -5.99 -17.15
N LYS A 51 2.32 -6.34 -16.29
CA LYS A 51 0.90 -6.30 -16.63
C LYS A 51 0.47 -4.90 -17.06
N LEU A 52 0.87 -3.85 -16.34
CA LEU A 52 0.59 -2.48 -16.78
C LEU A 52 1.30 -2.12 -18.09
N ARG A 53 2.53 -2.60 -18.31
CA ARG A 53 3.24 -2.45 -19.58
C ARG A 53 2.44 -3.04 -20.74
N ASP A 54 1.92 -4.25 -20.57
CA ASP A 54 1.16 -4.94 -21.63
C ASP A 54 -0.16 -4.24 -21.95
N ILE A 55 -0.78 -3.62 -20.95
CA ILE A 55 -2.03 -2.87 -21.12
C ILE A 55 -1.79 -1.49 -21.75
N TRP A 56 -0.70 -0.80 -21.39
CA TRP A 56 -0.47 0.61 -21.78
C TRP A 56 0.59 0.81 -22.87
N GLY A 57 1.36 -0.23 -23.21
CA GLY A 57 2.36 -0.19 -24.28
C GLY A 57 3.59 0.67 -23.99
N PHE A 58 3.95 0.90 -22.73
CA PHE A 58 5.14 1.71 -22.39
C PHE A 58 6.45 0.92 -22.48
N GLN A 59 7.57 1.63 -22.65
CA GLN A 59 8.90 1.03 -22.58
C GLN A 59 9.29 0.73 -21.13
N LEU A 60 9.78 -0.50 -20.86
CA LEU A 60 10.15 -0.98 -19.53
C LEU A 60 11.60 -1.47 -19.51
N TYR A 61 12.41 -0.84 -18.67
CA TYR A 61 13.74 -1.29 -18.26
C TYR A 61 13.70 -1.82 -16.83
N VAL A 62 14.58 -2.76 -16.53
CA VAL A 62 14.62 -3.45 -15.23
C VAL A 62 16.03 -3.33 -14.69
N GLY A 63 16.15 -2.78 -13.48
CA GLY A 63 17.41 -2.77 -12.76
C GLY A 63 17.61 -4.08 -12.00
N ASP A 64 18.87 -4.37 -11.67
CA ASP A 64 19.26 -5.57 -10.93
C ASP A 64 18.54 -5.65 -9.57
N TYR A 65 18.21 -6.86 -9.14
CA TYR A 65 17.68 -7.11 -7.80
C TYR A 65 18.85 -7.30 -6.82
N GLU A 66 19.18 -6.22 -6.10
CA GLU A 66 20.41 -6.14 -5.29
C GLU A 66 20.11 -5.91 -3.80
N PRO A 67 19.45 -6.86 -3.09
CA PRO A 67 19.07 -6.68 -1.69
C PRO A 67 20.28 -6.44 -0.77
N ASP A 68 21.44 -7.00 -1.09
CA ASP A 68 22.66 -6.80 -0.30
C ASP A 68 23.14 -5.35 -0.32
N LYS A 69 23.07 -4.67 -1.49
CA LYS A 69 23.38 -3.23 -1.60
C LYS A 69 22.44 -2.39 -0.73
N PHE A 70 21.18 -2.79 -0.63
CA PHE A 70 20.24 -2.12 0.27
C PHE A 70 20.64 -2.32 1.74
N LEU A 71 20.95 -3.56 2.15
CA LEU A 71 21.34 -3.87 3.53
C LEU A 71 22.63 -3.15 3.93
N GLU A 72 23.63 -3.14 3.06
CA GLU A 72 24.88 -2.39 3.27
C GLU A 72 24.61 -0.89 3.45
N ARG A 73 23.79 -0.31 2.56
CA ARG A 73 23.45 1.11 2.57
C ARG A 73 22.78 1.56 3.89
N ILE A 74 21.97 0.71 4.49
CA ILE A 74 21.23 1.04 5.72
C ILE A 74 21.94 0.59 7.00
N LYS A 75 23.15 0.03 6.91
CA LYS A 75 23.86 -0.52 8.06
C LYS A 75 24.00 0.52 9.17
N GLY A 76 23.59 0.15 10.39
CA GLY A 76 23.56 1.04 11.56
C GLY A 76 22.40 2.04 11.59
N LYS A 77 21.48 1.99 10.62
CA LYS A 77 20.30 2.86 10.49
C LYS A 77 18.99 2.06 10.46
N GLU A 78 19.04 0.74 10.63
CA GLU A 78 17.95 -0.23 10.42
C GLU A 78 16.64 0.12 11.12
N HIS A 79 16.74 0.69 12.32
CA HIS A 79 15.60 1.03 13.17
C HIS A 79 15.41 2.54 13.35
N SER A 80 16.03 3.37 12.50
CA SER A 80 15.88 4.83 12.53
C SER A 80 15.15 5.36 11.28
N PRO A 81 14.59 6.59 11.35
CA PRO A 81 14.01 7.24 10.17
C PRO A 81 14.99 7.33 8.98
N ASN A 82 16.30 7.42 9.26
CA ASN A 82 17.35 7.51 8.25
C ASN A 82 17.41 6.28 7.32
N ARG A 83 16.88 5.10 7.72
CA ARG A 83 16.71 3.94 6.83
C ARG A 83 15.95 4.32 5.56
N CYS A 84 14.83 5.03 5.72
CA CYS A 84 13.95 5.37 4.61
C CYS A 84 14.61 6.37 3.67
N TYR A 85 15.31 7.37 4.23
CA TYR A 85 16.09 8.34 3.48
C TYR A 85 17.15 7.65 2.61
N GLU A 86 18.01 6.82 3.22
CA GLU A 86 19.08 6.11 2.50
C GLU A 86 18.55 5.14 1.45
N CYS A 87 17.40 4.52 1.72
CA CYS A 87 16.72 3.66 0.77
C CYS A 87 16.21 4.44 -0.45
N MET A 88 15.69 5.66 -0.28
CA MET A 88 15.28 6.52 -1.39
C MET A 88 16.49 7.02 -2.16
N LYS A 89 17.54 7.43 -1.45
CA LYS A 89 18.81 7.89 -2.02
C LYS A 89 19.45 6.86 -2.94
N LEU A 90 19.58 5.60 -2.50
CA LEU A 90 20.08 4.50 -3.31
C LEU A 90 19.31 4.33 -4.64
N ARG A 91 17.97 4.47 -4.59
CA ARG A 91 17.14 4.33 -5.79
C ARG A 91 17.29 5.51 -6.73
N LEU A 92 17.32 6.73 -6.19
CA LEU A 92 17.47 7.96 -6.95
C LEU A 92 18.85 8.05 -7.62
N GLU A 93 19.92 7.67 -6.91
CA GLU A 93 21.28 7.57 -7.46
C GLU A 93 21.35 6.62 -8.66
N LYS A 94 20.83 5.39 -8.50
CA LYS A 94 20.79 4.42 -9.59
C LYS A 94 19.93 4.92 -10.76
N THR A 95 18.79 5.53 -10.47
CA THR A 95 17.89 6.08 -11.49
C THR A 95 18.57 7.18 -12.31
N LYS A 96 19.22 8.13 -11.64
CA LYS A 96 19.95 9.21 -12.32
C LYS A 96 21.10 8.65 -13.16
N SER A 97 21.86 7.70 -12.61
CA SER A 97 22.96 7.04 -13.31
C SER A 97 22.48 6.33 -14.59
N GLU A 98 21.39 5.55 -14.52
CA GLU A 98 20.82 4.88 -15.69
C GLU A 98 20.23 5.88 -16.70
N ALA A 99 19.55 6.93 -16.22
CA ALA A 99 19.03 7.99 -17.08
C ALA A 99 20.17 8.68 -17.87
N LYS A 100 21.29 8.99 -17.20
CA LYS A 100 22.50 9.57 -17.81
C LYS A 100 23.09 8.62 -18.85
N ARG A 101 23.27 7.33 -18.50
CA ARG A 101 23.79 6.28 -19.40
C ARG A 101 22.94 6.15 -20.68
N MET A 102 21.64 6.40 -20.58
CA MET A 102 20.68 6.29 -21.68
C MET A 102 20.36 7.64 -22.34
N ASN A 103 21.12 8.69 -22.04
CA ASN A 103 21.01 10.03 -22.62
C ASN A 103 19.64 10.71 -22.44
N PHE A 104 18.96 10.45 -21.33
CA PHE A 104 17.80 11.24 -20.95
C PHE A 104 18.26 12.60 -20.41
N SER A 105 17.50 13.66 -20.68
CA SER A 105 17.73 14.99 -20.12
C SER A 105 17.02 15.20 -18.77
N ILE A 106 15.96 14.43 -18.52
CA ILE A 106 15.16 14.50 -17.31
C ILE A 106 14.78 13.13 -16.77
N TYR A 107 14.70 13.02 -15.45
CA TYR A 107 14.23 11.84 -14.75
C TYR A 107 13.23 12.18 -13.64
N SER A 108 12.44 11.21 -13.19
CA SER A 108 11.51 11.36 -12.07
C SER A 108 11.33 10.03 -11.33
N THR A 109 10.48 10.02 -10.31
CA THR A 109 10.28 8.86 -9.44
C THR A 109 8.82 8.69 -9.01
N THR A 110 8.32 7.45 -9.03
CA THR A 110 7.00 7.13 -8.45
C THR A 110 6.98 7.22 -6.92
N LEU A 111 8.12 7.42 -6.25
CA LEU A 111 8.15 7.65 -4.79
C LEU A 111 7.27 8.85 -4.39
N LEU A 112 7.11 9.83 -5.30
CA LEU A 112 6.22 10.98 -5.15
C LEU A 112 4.73 10.60 -5.12
N ALA A 113 4.33 9.40 -5.54
CA ALA A 113 2.97 8.89 -5.40
C ALA A 113 2.69 8.19 -4.06
N SER A 114 3.73 7.65 -3.40
CA SER A 114 3.54 6.84 -2.20
C SER A 114 3.32 7.71 -0.94
N PRO A 115 2.19 7.60 -0.22
CA PRO A 115 1.91 8.41 0.98
C PRO A 115 2.93 8.20 2.12
N ARG A 116 3.75 7.15 2.05
CA ARG A 116 4.77 6.80 3.06
C ARG A 116 6.13 7.48 2.82
N LYS A 117 6.29 8.26 1.76
CA LYS A 117 7.55 8.90 1.39
C LYS A 117 7.45 10.41 1.54
N SER A 118 8.45 11.00 2.18
CA SER A 118 8.59 12.44 2.34
C SER A 118 8.91 13.06 0.98
N HIS A 119 8.19 14.11 0.58
CA HIS A 119 8.55 14.86 -0.63
C HIS A 119 9.80 15.70 -0.39
N ASP A 120 9.93 16.25 0.82
CA ASP A 120 11.04 17.10 1.21
C ASP A 120 12.35 16.31 1.16
N ASP A 121 12.38 15.09 1.71
CA ASP A 121 13.57 14.21 1.63
C ASP A 121 13.90 13.87 0.16
N ILE A 122 12.90 13.64 -0.68
CA ILE A 122 13.12 13.31 -2.10
C ILE A 122 13.76 14.50 -2.81
N LEU A 123 13.23 15.71 -2.57
CA LEU A 123 13.74 16.95 -3.15
C LEU A 123 15.16 17.23 -2.66
N GLU A 124 15.42 17.13 -1.36
CA GLU A 124 16.76 17.29 -0.79
C GLU A 124 17.76 16.31 -1.40
N ILE A 125 17.39 15.03 -1.56
CA ILE A 125 18.24 14.05 -2.21
C ILE A 125 18.51 14.45 -3.67
N THR A 126 17.49 14.84 -4.43
CA THR A 126 17.65 15.16 -5.85
C THR A 126 18.43 16.44 -6.07
N ASP A 127 18.25 17.46 -5.23
CA ASP A 127 19.00 18.71 -5.30
C ASP A 127 20.50 18.46 -5.12
N ASN A 128 20.86 17.57 -4.19
CA ASN A 128 22.25 17.14 -3.99
C ASN A 128 22.79 16.32 -5.17
N LEU A 129 21.95 15.48 -5.80
CA LEU A 129 22.37 14.69 -6.97
C LEU A 129 22.53 15.56 -8.21
N ASP A 130 21.73 16.62 -8.36
CA ASP A 130 21.60 17.46 -9.55
C ASP A 130 22.54 18.65 -9.63
N MET A 131 23.46 18.78 -8.67
CA MET A 131 24.59 19.70 -8.81
C MET A 131 25.40 19.46 -10.09
N GLU A 132 25.45 18.23 -10.60
CA GLU A 132 25.91 17.90 -11.95
C GLU A 132 24.70 17.95 -12.92
N GLU A 133 24.60 19.01 -13.72
CA GLU A 133 23.41 19.49 -14.45
C GLU A 133 22.73 18.53 -15.47
N ASN A 134 23.06 17.24 -15.54
CA ASN A 134 22.40 16.32 -16.49
C ASN A 134 22.42 14.82 -16.08
N PRO A 135 21.27 14.12 -16.02
CA PRO A 135 19.90 14.64 -16.16
C PRO A 135 19.40 15.38 -14.93
N SER A 136 18.41 16.26 -15.12
CA SER A 136 17.74 16.97 -14.02
C SER A 136 16.45 16.28 -13.57
N PHE A 137 16.13 16.45 -12.30
CA PHE A 137 14.98 15.85 -11.67
C PHE A 137 13.71 16.66 -11.95
N LYS A 138 12.68 15.98 -12.44
CA LYS A 138 11.34 16.54 -12.63
C LYS A 138 10.46 16.15 -11.45
N TYR A 139 10.24 17.11 -10.56
CA TYR A 139 9.24 16.99 -9.51
C TYR A 139 7.82 17.10 -10.05
N VAL A 140 6.96 16.16 -9.66
CA VAL A 140 5.51 16.21 -9.86
C VAL A 140 4.83 15.64 -8.62
N ASN A 141 3.96 16.42 -7.98
CA ASN A 141 3.13 15.91 -6.89
C ASN A 141 2.03 14.98 -7.44
N PHE A 142 2.29 13.68 -7.47
CA PHE A 142 1.31 12.71 -7.97
C PHE A 142 0.11 12.52 -7.05
N ARG A 143 0.17 12.97 -5.79
CA ARG A 143 -0.92 12.83 -4.79
C ARG A 143 -2.00 13.91 -4.92
N SER A 144 -1.65 15.08 -5.46
CA SER A 144 -2.57 16.22 -5.65
C SER A 144 -3.73 15.91 -6.62
N ASN A 145 -4.72 16.80 -6.74
CA ASN A 145 -5.76 16.72 -7.78
C ASN A 145 -6.41 15.33 -7.90
N ASN A 146 -6.89 14.76 -6.78
CA ASN A 146 -7.49 13.43 -6.69
C ASN A 146 -6.60 12.25 -7.12
N GLY A 147 -5.27 12.43 -7.17
CA GLY A 147 -4.33 11.40 -7.62
C GLY A 147 -4.40 10.10 -6.80
N VAL A 148 -4.59 10.20 -5.49
CA VAL A 148 -4.74 9.01 -4.62
C VAL A 148 -6.00 8.21 -4.97
N HIS A 149 -7.10 8.90 -5.24
CA HIS A 149 -8.36 8.27 -5.65
C HIS A 149 -8.23 7.63 -7.04
N MET A 150 -7.61 8.35 -7.99
CA MET A 150 -7.32 7.85 -9.32
C MET A 150 -6.47 6.57 -9.27
N ALA A 151 -5.39 6.55 -8.49
CA ALA A 151 -4.57 5.36 -8.30
C ALA A 151 -5.40 4.16 -7.80
N ALA A 152 -6.26 4.40 -6.79
CA ALA A 152 -7.13 3.36 -6.25
C ALA A 152 -8.14 2.84 -7.27
N GLN A 153 -8.72 3.71 -8.09
CA GLN A 153 -9.63 3.33 -9.17
C GLN A 153 -8.91 2.51 -10.24
N ILE A 154 -7.75 2.94 -10.72
CA ILE A 154 -6.97 2.22 -11.73
C ILE A 154 -6.56 0.85 -11.22
N CYS A 155 -6.08 0.76 -9.97
CA CYS A 155 -5.74 -0.53 -9.36
C CYS A 155 -6.95 -1.46 -9.29
N LYS A 156 -8.14 -0.93 -8.99
CA LYS A 156 -9.38 -1.73 -8.98
C LYS A 156 -9.76 -2.19 -10.39
N THR A 157 -9.73 -1.29 -11.37
CA THR A 157 -10.10 -1.57 -12.77
C THR A 157 -9.23 -2.66 -13.38
N TYR A 158 -7.91 -2.58 -13.20
CA TYR A 158 -6.98 -3.56 -13.76
C TYR A 158 -6.66 -4.71 -12.80
N ASN A 159 -7.32 -4.80 -11.64
CA ASN A 159 -7.03 -5.78 -10.60
C ASN A 159 -5.53 -5.86 -10.28
N ILE A 160 -4.93 -4.70 -9.98
CA ILE A 160 -3.51 -4.58 -9.64
C ILE A 160 -3.32 -4.97 -8.18
N TYR A 161 -2.36 -5.86 -7.92
CA TYR A 161 -1.99 -6.22 -6.56
C TYR A 161 -1.50 -4.99 -5.77
N ARG A 162 -2.03 -4.85 -4.55
CA ARG A 162 -1.68 -3.78 -3.61
C ARG A 162 -1.01 -4.36 -2.38
N GLN A 163 0.25 -3.99 -2.20
CA GLN A 163 1.08 -4.35 -1.05
C GLN A 163 0.59 -3.70 0.25
N ASN A 164 0.77 -4.41 1.37
CA ASN A 164 0.43 -3.94 2.71
C ASN A 164 1.62 -3.25 3.44
N TYR A 165 2.85 -3.39 2.96
CA TYR A 165 4.07 -2.78 3.54
C TYR A 165 4.94 -2.13 2.46
N CYS A 166 5.97 -1.37 2.86
CA CYS A 166 6.80 -0.58 1.93
C CYS A 166 7.62 -1.45 0.96
N GLY A 167 8.03 -2.64 1.39
CA GLY A 167 8.86 -3.56 0.60
C GLY A 167 10.04 -4.14 1.37
N CYS A 168 10.66 -3.42 2.31
CA CYS A 168 11.80 -3.98 3.06
C CYS A 168 11.37 -4.93 4.19
N SER A 169 12.31 -5.81 4.57
CA SER A 169 12.22 -6.72 5.71
C SER A 169 11.81 -6.02 7.00
N PHE A 170 12.40 -4.86 7.29
CA PHE A 170 12.07 -4.07 8.48
C PHE A 170 10.65 -3.52 8.46
N SER A 171 10.17 -3.02 7.31
CA SER A 171 8.78 -2.56 7.17
C SER A 171 7.79 -3.73 7.26
N LEU A 172 8.18 -4.93 6.83
CA LEU A 172 7.38 -6.13 6.99
C LEU A 172 7.29 -6.55 8.46
N GLU A 173 8.41 -6.54 9.18
CA GLU A 173 8.47 -6.83 10.61
C GLU A 173 7.64 -5.84 11.43
N GLU A 174 7.82 -4.54 11.18
CA GLU A 174 7.01 -3.47 11.77
C GLU A 174 5.51 -3.71 11.52
N SER A 175 5.12 -4.04 10.29
CA SER A 175 3.73 -4.34 9.95
C SER A 175 3.18 -5.55 10.73
N LYS A 176 3.98 -6.60 10.90
CA LYS A 176 3.59 -7.79 11.68
C LYS A 176 3.43 -7.46 13.16
N ARG A 177 4.37 -6.68 13.72
CA ARG A 177 4.31 -6.24 15.12
C ARG A 177 3.06 -5.41 15.39
N TYR A 178 2.77 -4.41 14.56
CA TYR A 178 1.56 -3.59 14.70
C TYR A 178 0.26 -4.41 14.57
N GLU A 179 0.26 -5.44 13.72
CA GLU A 179 -0.88 -6.33 13.59
C GLU A 179 -1.11 -7.16 14.86
N GLU A 180 -0.04 -7.69 15.45
CA GLU A 180 -0.11 -8.47 16.69
C GLU A 180 -0.51 -7.59 17.89
N GLU A 181 0.09 -6.39 18.02
CA GLU A 181 -0.31 -5.41 19.03
C GLU A 181 -1.80 -5.02 18.90
N SER A 182 -2.27 -4.77 17.66
CA SER A 182 -3.70 -4.49 17.43
C SER A 182 -4.59 -5.68 17.78
N LYS A 183 -4.12 -6.91 17.53
CA LYS A 183 -4.87 -8.13 17.85
C LYS A 183 -4.98 -8.31 19.36
N GLN A 184 -3.88 -8.18 20.09
CA GLN A 184 -3.85 -8.27 21.56
C GLN A 184 -4.70 -7.18 22.21
N LYS A 185 -4.60 -5.94 21.74
CA LYS A 185 -5.44 -4.84 22.21
C LYS A 185 -6.93 -5.13 22.00
N ASN A 186 -7.30 -5.59 20.80
CA ASN A 186 -8.68 -5.94 20.50
C ASN A 186 -9.19 -7.11 21.34
N TYR A 187 -8.35 -8.13 21.58
CA TYR A 187 -8.68 -9.24 22.45
C TYR A 187 -8.94 -8.76 23.88
N LYS A 188 -8.01 -8.01 24.47
CA LYS A 188 -8.13 -7.47 25.83
C LYS A 188 -9.40 -6.62 26.00
N SER A 189 -9.68 -5.73 25.04
CA SER A 189 -10.91 -4.93 25.08
C SER A 189 -12.17 -5.80 25.02
N LEU A 190 -12.17 -6.92 24.29
CA LEU A 190 -13.30 -7.83 24.29
C LEU A 190 -13.44 -8.60 25.61
N VAL A 191 -12.33 -9.01 26.24
CA VAL A 191 -12.38 -9.63 27.58
C VAL A 191 -13.03 -8.70 28.59
N GLU A 192 -12.71 -7.40 28.55
CA GLU A 192 -13.32 -6.39 29.42
C GLU A 192 -14.84 -6.22 29.17
N ILE A 193 -15.32 -6.46 27.95
CA ILE A 193 -16.74 -6.28 27.58
C ILE A 193 -17.56 -7.56 27.78
N LEU A 194 -17.00 -8.73 27.44
CA LEU A 194 -17.71 -10.00 27.31
C LEU A 194 -17.29 -11.05 28.32
N GLY A 195 -16.18 -10.84 29.03
CA GLY A 195 -15.50 -11.89 29.78
C GLY A 195 -14.66 -12.81 28.88
N GLU A 196 -13.80 -13.60 29.53
CA GLU A 196 -12.81 -14.45 28.88
C GLU A 196 -13.46 -15.52 27.98
N GLU A 197 -14.46 -16.25 28.49
CA GLU A 197 -15.09 -17.37 27.79
C GLU A 197 -15.74 -16.96 26.46
N LEU A 198 -16.57 -15.91 26.49
CA LEU A 198 -17.23 -15.40 25.29
C LEU A 198 -16.22 -14.76 24.33
N THR A 199 -15.17 -14.13 24.84
CA THR A 199 -14.11 -13.58 24.00
C THR A 199 -13.39 -14.69 23.25
N GLN A 200 -12.95 -15.75 23.92
CA GLN A 200 -12.32 -16.91 23.27
C GLN A 200 -13.23 -17.52 22.19
N LYS A 201 -14.52 -17.66 22.50
CA LYS A 201 -15.52 -18.21 21.57
C LYS A 201 -15.64 -17.42 20.26
N TYR A 202 -15.64 -16.09 20.32
CA TYR A 202 -15.90 -15.25 19.15
C TYR A 202 -14.64 -14.63 18.52
N PHE A 203 -13.53 -14.52 19.25
CA PHE A 203 -12.30 -13.93 18.72
C PHE A 203 -11.64 -14.79 17.63
N LYS A 204 -12.00 -16.07 17.53
CA LYS A 204 -11.67 -16.92 16.37
C LYS A 204 -12.13 -16.33 15.02
N TYR A 205 -13.05 -15.37 15.03
CA TYR A 205 -13.53 -14.65 13.85
C TYR A 205 -12.78 -13.33 13.59
N TYR A 206 -11.71 -13.03 14.32
CA TYR A 206 -10.87 -11.87 14.08
C TYR A 206 -10.33 -11.88 12.65
N LYS A 207 -10.59 -10.81 11.90
CA LYS A 207 -10.28 -10.60 10.47
C LYS A 207 -10.78 -11.71 9.53
N LYS A 208 -11.83 -12.46 9.91
CA LYS A 208 -12.45 -13.45 9.02
C LYS A 208 -12.94 -12.78 7.73
N ASP A 209 -12.70 -13.42 6.59
CA ASP A 209 -13.09 -12.88 5.28
C ASP A 209 -14.60 -12.71 5.14
N LEU A 210 -15.36 -13.72 5.56
CA LEU A 210 -16.82 -13.72 5.53
C LEU A 210 -17.37 -14.19 6.87
N LEU A 211 -18.05 -13.29 7.58
CA LEU A 211 -18.76 -13.57 8.82
C LEU A 211 -20.26 -13.61 8.58
N ARG A 212 -20.93 -14.70 8.98
CA ARG A 212 -22.34 -14.96 8.70
C ARG A 212 -23.21 -14.80 9.94
N ILE A 213 -24.29 -14.03 9.84
CA ILE A 213 -25.28 -13.85 10.89
C ILE A 213 -26.60 -14.47 10.43
N PRO A 214 -27.17 -15.45 11.17
CA PRO A 214 -26.81 -15.86 12.54
C PRO A 214 -25.83 -17.05 12.68
N GLN A 215 -25.33 -17.62 11.58
CA GLN A 215 -24.63 -18.92 11.60
C GLN A 215 -23.31 -18.92 12.39
N ASP A 216 -22.48 -17.88 12.23
CA ASP A 216 -21.22 -17.75 12.96
C ASP A 216 -21.44 -17.10 14.33
N ILE A 217 -22.33 -16.11 14.38
CA ILE A 217 -22.68 -15.35 15.59
C ILE A 217 -24.21 -15.22 15.68
N PRO A 218 -24.84 -15.72 16.77
CA PRO A 218 -26.29 -15.67 16.93
C PRO A 218 -26.84 -14.23 16.97
N ALA A 219 -28.02 -14.02 16.38
CA ALA A 219 -28.72 -12.73 16.42
C ALA A 219 -28.95 -12.23 17.85
N LYS A 220 -29.47 -13.10 18.72
CA LYS A 220 -29.68 -12.84 20.16
C LYS A 220 -28.42 -12.35 20.88
N PHE A 221 -27.24 -12.79 20.46
CA PHE A 221 -25.99 -12.29 21.03
C PHE A 221 -25.73 -10.85 20.59
N LEU A 222 -25.93 -10.54 19.30
CA LEU A 222 -25.77 -9.19 18.76
C LEU A 222 -26.80 -8.20 19.30
N GLU A 223 -28.02 -8.63 19.59
CA GLU A 223 -29.04 -7.79 20.28
C GLU A 223 -28.52 -7.30 21.63
N LYS A 224 -27.76 -8.15 22.36
CA LYS A 224 -27.18 -7.80 23.66
C LYS A 224 -25.95 -6.89 23.56
N VAL A 225 -25.05 -7.17 22.62
CA VAL A 225 -23.72 -6.50 22.56
C VAL A 225 -23.63 -5.37 21.54
N GLY A 226 -24.61 -5.29 20.64
CA GLY A 226 -24.65 -4.36 19.52
C GLY A 226 -23.63 -4.63 18.41
N LEU A 227 -23.81 -3.98 17.27
CA LEU A 227 -22.90 -4.10 16.12
C LEU A 227 -21.49 -3.55 16.40
N GLN A 228 -21.32 -2.73 17.44
CA GLN A 228 -20.02 -2.16 17.82
C GLN A 228 -18.99 -3.23 18.16
N PHE A 229 -19.45 -4.40 18.59
CA PHE A 229 -18.64 -5.60 18.77
C PHE A 229 -17.74 -5.91 17.54
N PHE A 230 -18.22 -5.66 16.32
CA PHE A 230 -17.45 -5.94 15.11
C PHE A 230 -16.21 -5.07 14.94
N LYS A 231 -16.07 -3.93 15.62
CA LYS A 231 -14.83 -3.12 15.56
C LYS A 231 -13.61 -3.85 16.14
N TYR A 232 -13.85 -4.82 17.02
CA TYR A 232 -12.80 -5.64 17.62
C TYR A 232 -12.47 -6.86 16.77
N LEU A 233 -13.47 -7.46 16.11
CA LEU A 233 -13.26 -8.58 15.20
C LEU A 233 -12.76 -8.15 13.81
N LYS A 234 -13.20 -7.00 13.29
CA LYS A 234 -12.82 -6.47 11.96
C LYS A 234 -13.00 -7.47 10.78
N PRO A 235 -14.14 -8.18 10.64
CA PRO A 235 -14.36 -9.12 9.52
C PRO A 235 -14.40 -8.37 8.18
N GLN A 236 -13.89 -8.92 7.08
CA GLN A 236 -13.88 -8.19 5.80
C GLN A 236 -15.30 -7.95 5.26
N ILE A 237 -16.14 -8.98 5.35
CA ILE A 237 -17.54 -8.96 4.92
C ILE A 237 -18.42 -9.53 6.04
N ILE A 238 -19.51 -8.84 6.36
CA ILE A 238 -20.59 -9.34 7.22
C ILE A 238 -21.77 -9.67 6.34
N LEU A 239 -22.12 -10.94 6.25
CA LEU A 239 -23.29 -11.45 5.55
C LEU A 239 -24.41 -11.66 6.59
N ILE A 240 -25.44 -10.83 6.55
CA ILE A 240 -26.50 -10.80 7.56
C ILE A 240 -27.87 -10.98 6.90
N LYS A 241 -28.72 -11.81 7.50
CA LYS A 241 -30.10 -11.97 7.01
C LYS A 241 -30.84 -10.64 7.05
N LYS A 242 -31.65 -10.38 6.04
CA LYS A 242 -32.40 -9.13 5.92
C LYS A 242 -33.26 -8.82 7.15
N GLU A 243 -33.94 -9.81 7.74
CA GLU A 243 -34.78 -9.58 8.92
C GLU A 243 -33.95 -9.12 10.12
N ILE A 244 -32.83 -9.80 10.40
CA ILE A 244 -31.92 -9.46 11.51
C ILE A 244 -31.27 -8.08 11.27
N ALA A 245 -30.94 -7.75 10.03
CA ALA A 245 -30.31 -6.49 9.70
C ALA A 245 -31.22 -5.27 9.99
N GLN A 246 -32.53 -5.44 9.83
CA GLN A 246 -33.52 -4.41 10.11
C GLN A 246 -33.54 -4.01 11.58
N ASP A 247 -33.32 -4.98 12.49
CA ASP A 247 -33.21 -4.72 13.94
C ASP A 247 -32.06 -3.75 14.29
N PHE A 248 -31.07 -3.64 13.40
CA PHE A 248 -29.93 -2.73 13.54
C PHE A 248 -29.97 -1.53 12.58
N ASN A 249 -31.12 -1.21 12.00
CA ASN A 249 -31.31 -0.12 11.02
C ASN A 249 -30.43 -0.25 9.76
N ILE A 250 -30.16 -1.49 9.32
CA ILE A 250 -29.42 -1.77 8.08
C ILE A 250 -30.40 -2.24 7.01
N PHE A 251 -30.65 -1.37 6.03
CA PHE A 251 -31.64 -1.61 4.97
C PHE A 251 -31.02 -1.95 3.61
N THR A 252 -29.71 -1.73 3.41
CA THR A 252 -29.05 -1.94 2.12
C THR A 252 -27.69 -2.62 2.26
N SER A 253 -27.24 -3.29 1.21
CA SER A 253 -25.87 -3.82 1.14
C SER A 253 -24.91 -2.66 0.86
N SER A 254 -24.08 -2.29 1.84
CA SER A 254 -23.18 -1.14 1.73
C SER A 254 -21.97 -1.25 2.68
N ARG A 255 -21.12 -0.22 2.69
CA ARG A 255 -20.10 -0.04 3.72
C ARG A 255 -20.65 0.79 4.85
N TYR A 256 -20.69 0.22 6.06
CA TYR A 256 -21.18 0.87 7.26
C TYR A 256 -20.02 1.27 8.16
N LYS A 257 -20.11 2.46 8.75
CA LYS A 257 -19.19 2.93 9.77
C LYS A 257 -19.65 2.37 11.12
N ILE A 258 -18.81 1.57 11.75
CA ILE A 258 -18.99 1.02 13.09
C ILE A 258 -17.88 1.63 13.93
N ASP A 259 -18.19 2.78 14.55
CA ASP A 259 -17.22 3.60 15.28
C ASP A 259 -16.02 4.01 14.40
N ASN A 260 -14.80 3.59 14.75
CA ASN A 260 -13.59 3.87 13.98
C ASN A 260 -13.31 2.84 12.87
N TRP A 261 -14.15 1.82 12.74
CA TRP A 261 -14.04 0.78 11.72
C TRP A 261 -15.10 0.95 10.63
N LYS A 262 -14.77 0.56 9.39
CA LYS A 262 -15.73 0.51 8.27
C LYS A 262 -15.81 -0.91 7.72
N GLY A 263 -16.96 -1.54 7.85
CA GLY A 263 -17.22 -2.91 7.40
C GLY A 263 -18.10 -2.96 6.16
N LYS A 264 -17.90 -3.96 5.29
CA LYS A 264 -18.84 -4.25 4.20
C LYS A 264 -19.93 -5.16 4.74
N VAL A 265 -21.18 -4.71 4.69
CA VAL A 265 -22.36 -5.50 5.07
C VAL A 265 -23.10 -5.89 3.80
N ILE A 266 -23.44 -7.17 3.68
CA ILE A 266 -24.23 -7.74 2.59
C ILE A 266 -25.48 -8.34 3.21
N LEU A 267 -26.64 -7.89 2.73
CA LEU A 267 -27.93 -8.48 3.06
C LEU A 267 -28.20 -9.69 2.16
N TRP A 268 -28.74 -10.75 2.75
CA TRP A 268 -29.24 -11.92 2.02
C TRP A 268 -30.58 -12.38 2.58
#